data_AF-A0AAD9Y6X2-F1
#
_entry.id   AF-A0AAD9Y6X2-F1
#
_cell.length_a   1.000
_cell.length_b   1.000
_cell.length_c   1.000
_cell.angle_alpha   90.00
_cell.angle_beta   90.00
_cell.angle_gamma   90.00
#
_symmetry.space_group_name_H-M   'P 1'
#
loop_
_entity.id
_entity.type
_entity.pdbx_description
1 polymer ?
#
loop_
_entity_poly.entity_id
_entity_poly.type
_entity_poly.pdbx_seq_one_letter_code
_entity_poly.pdbx_strand_id
1 'polypeptide(L)'
;TDDISSWPELYQAVINKCSPGLSDSEETSCRSEFADIRDRLDTWHDSIPLEDRPIYGATSRLKKQLSSQSPGTRIEPLTFRSYRAAMNYARYAAAQALSSEEAVDIITGTAAPPPAYRDEWNHLVLQILAGLEGVPCTGDDDNYLGLMWIVGQVVGLRCLDPSVISWIEGHLELLAWASQDWGSLMPKDLFRPLLSLQKGLLEHRRVAVHIFGDMGPSVELSEARSPVAKRTVLIVGLDIESGRGFREVAVIK
;
A
#
# COMPACT_ATOMS: atom_id res chain seq x y z
N THR A 1 -9.15 -9.26 20.44
CA THR A 1 -9.06 -9.42 18.99
C THR A 1 -8.32 -8.23 18.49
N ASP A 2 -7.08 -8.43 18.06
CA ASP A 2 -6.25 -7.33 17.59
C ASP A 2 -6.85 -6.77 16.30
N ASP A 3 -7.11 -5.48 16.31
CA ASP A 3 -7.70 -4.79 15.18
C ASP A 3 -6.63 -4.56 14.11
N ILE A 4 -6.84 -5.11 12.91
CA ILE A 4 -5.95 -4.95 11.75
C ILE A 4 -5.80 -3.45 11.36
N SER A 5 -6.68 -2.58 11.87
CA SER A 5 -6.61 -1.14 11.67
C SER A 5 -5.40 -0.43 12.30
N SER A 6 -4.77 -0.96 13.35
CA SER A 6 -3.68 -0.28 14.09
C SER A 6 -2.27 -0.53 13.54
N TRP A 7 -2.13 -1.41 12.55
CA TRP A 7 -0.82 -1.95 12.12
C TRP A 7 0.01 -0.95 11.30
N PRO A 8 -0.60 -0.05 10.51
CA PRO A 8 0.13 1.07 9.94
C PRO A 8 0.76 1.99 10.98
N GLU A 9 0.17 2.14 12.16
CA GLU A 9 0.76 2.95 13.24
C GLU A 9 2.03 2.31 13.79
N LEU A 10 2.04 0.98 13.89
CA LEU A 10 3.20 0.20 14.29
C LEU A 10 4.31 0.27 13.24
N TYR A 11 3.96 0.08 11.96
CA TYR A 11 4.89 0.29 10.85
C TYR A 11 5.43 1.73 10.82
N GLN A 12 4.56 2.72 11.07
CA GLN A 12 4.94 4.13 11.13
C GLN A 12 5.92 4.41 12.28
N ALA A 13 5.65 3.84 13.46
CA ALA A 13 6.51 3.95 14.63
C ALA A 13 7.90 3.38 14.34
N VAL A 14 7.98 2.27 13.60
CA VAL A 14 9.26 1.71 13.15
C VAL A 14 9.97 2.66 12.19
N ILE A 15 9.34 3.14 11.10
CA ILE A 15 10.00 4.05 10.16
C ILE A 15 10.56 5.29 10.88
N ASN A 16 9.80 5.82 11.84
CA ASN A 16 10.23 6.96 12.65
C ASN A 16 11.49 6.63 13.47
N LYS A 17 11.60 5.42 14.02
CA LYS A 17 12.79 4.96 14.74
C LYS A 17 13.96 4.63 13.83
N CYS A 18 13.71 4.21 12.60
CA CYS A 18 14.77 3.97 11.60
C CYS A 18 15.31 5.28 11.00
N SER A 19 14.79 6.44 11.45
CA SER A 19 15.22 7.74 10.97
C SER A 19 16.64 8.14 11.45
N PRO A 20 17.05 7.95 12.70
CA PRO A 20 18.46 7.91 13.07
C PRO A 20 18.87 6.45 13.18
N GLY A 21 19.65 5.93 12.22
CA GLY A 21 20.00 4.51 12.07
C GLY A 21 19.97 3.69 13.36
N LEU A 22 19.18 2.60 13.34
CA LEU A 22 18.98 1.74 14.50
C LEU A 22 20.30 1.16 14.97
N SER A 23 20.47 1.04 16.28
CA SER A 23 21.47 0.12 16.83
C SER A 23 21.10 -1.33 16.52
N ASP A 24 22.09 -2.23 16.48
CA ASP A 24 21.87 -3.67 16.26
C ASP A 24 20.80 -4.25 17.23
N SER A 25 20.74 -3.72 18.46
CA SER A 25 19.75 -4.13 19.46
C SER A 25 18.33 -3.70 19.12
N GLU A 26 18.16 -2.50 18.57
CA GLU A 26 16.85 -1.98 18.16
C GLU A 26 16.40 -2.64 16.86
N GLU A 27 17.32 -2.92 15.93
CA GLU A 27 17.04 -3.70 14.74
C GLU A 27 16.55 -5.11 15.10
N THR A 28 17.24 -5.80 16.02
CA THR A 28 16.84 -7.14 16.47
C THR A 28 15.47 -7.13 17.12
N SER A 29 15.19 -6.14 17.99
CA SER A 29 13.86 -5.97 18.60
C SER A 29 12.78 -5.74 17.54
N CYS A 30 13.06 -4.87 16.58
CA CYS A 30 12.14 -4.54 15.49
C CYS A 30 11.82 -5.76 14.62
N ARG A 31 12.83 -6.55 14.24
CA ARG A 31 12.64 -7.80 13.49
C ARG A 31 11.80 -8.81 14.26
N SER A 32 12.00 -8.93 15.57
CA SER A 32 11.19 -9.80 16.43
C SER A 32 9.74 -9.34 16.48
N GLU A 33 9.49 -8.04 16.66
CA GLU A 33 8.14 -7.47 16.67
C GLU A 33 7.41 -7.73 15.34
N PHE A 34 8.10 -7.58 14.20
CA PHE A 34 7.51 -7.90 12.90
C PHE A 34 7.28 -9.40 12.66
N ALA A 35 8.11 -10.27 13.22
CA ALA A 35 7.86 -11.71 13.17
C ALA A 35 6.59 -12.08 13.95
N ASP A 36 6.45 -11.59 15.19
CA ASP A 36 5.25 -11.80 16.02
C ASP A 36 3.99 -11.25 15.35
N ILE A 37 4.14 -10.14 14.62
CA ILE A 37 3.08 -9.55 13.80
C ILE A 37 2.61 -10.50 12.70
N ARG A 38 3.55 -11.06 11.92
CA ARG A 38 3.23 -11.99 10.83
C ARG A 38 2.54 -13.24 11.35
N ASP A 39 3.01 -13.80 12.46
CA ASP A 39 2.39 -14.97 13.09
C ASP A 39 0.93 -14.71 13.51
N ARG A 40 0.65 -13.51 14.03
CA ARG A 40 -0.71 -13.07 14.38
C ARG A 40 -1.58 -12.86 13.13
N LEU A 41 -1.02 -12.33 12.06
CA LEU A 41 -1.71 -12.18 10.77
C LEU A 41 -2.06 -13.55 10.18
N ASP A 42 -1.14 -14.51 10.22
CA ASP A 42 -1.38 -15.88 9.76
C ASP A 42 -2.48 -16.57 10.60
N THR A 43 -2.42 -16.40 11.93
CA THR A 43 -3.47 -16.89 12.84
C THR A 43 -4.82 -16.26 12.53
N TRP A 44 -4.85 -14.95 12.24
CA TRP A 44 -6.08 -14.28 11.82
C TRP A 44 -6.60 -14.85 10.50
N HIS A 45 -5.72 -15.05 9.52
CA HIS A 45 -6.09 -15.63 8.21
C HIS A 45 -6.71 -17.01 8.34
N ASP A 46 -6.12 -17.87 9.16
CA ASP A 46 -6.63 -19.21 9.44
C ASP A 46 -8.02 -19.19 10.09
N SER A 47 -8.32 -18.14 10.86
CA SER A 47 -9.62 -17.95 11.53
C SER A 47 -10.73 -17.45 10.61
N ILE A 48 -10.42 -17.00 9.38
CA ILE A 48 -11.41 -16.47 8.44
C ILE A 48 -12.39 -17.58 8.00
N PRO A 49 -13.72 -17.37 8.14
CA PRO A 49 -14.73 -18.28 7.61
C PRO A 49 -14.55 -18.54 6.12
N LEU A 50 -14.80 -19.76 5.67
CA LEU A 50 -14.56 -20.15 4.26
C LEU A 50 -15.28 -19.25 3.26
N GLU A 51 -16.47 -18.75 3.62
CA GLU A 51 -17.27 -17.87 2.78
C GLU A 51 -16.72 -16.43 2.68
N ASP A 52 -15.86 -15.99 3.60
CA ASP A 52 -15.19 -14.68 3.58
C ASP A 52 -13.84 -14.71 2.85
N ARG A 53 -13.37 -15.91 2.50
CA ARG A 53 -12.10 -16.09 1.79
C ARG A 53 -12.21 -15.65 0.32
N PRO A 54 -11.09 -15.24 -0.29
CA PRO A 54 -11.07 -14.84 -1.70
C PRO A 54 -11.46 -16.01 -2.61
N ILE A 55 -12.26 -15.70 -3.64
CA ILE A 55 -12.67 -16.64 -4.67
C ILE A 55 -12.00 -16.25 -5.99
N TYR A 56 -11.32 -17.21 -6.60
CA TYR A 56 -10.71 -17.02 -7.92
C TYR A 56 -11.74 -17.13 -9.03
N GLY A 57 -11.70 -16.19 -9.98
CA GLY A 57 -12.53 -16.25 -11.17
C GLY A 57 -12.12 -17.40 -12.10
N ALA A 58 -13.04 -18.31 -12.42
CA ALA A 58 -12.79 -19.42 -13.35
C ALA A 58 -13.44 -19.22 -14.73
N THR A 59 -14.02 -18.04 -15.01
CA THR A 59 -14.85 -17.84 -16.20
C THR A 59 -14.04 -17.71 -17.48
N SER A 60 -14.61 -18.17 -18.60
CA SER A 60 -14.00 -18.02 -19.94
C SER A 60 -13.82 -16.55 -20.35
N ARG A 61 -14.71 -15.67 -19.90
CA ARG A 61 -14.62 -14.21 -20.09
C ARG A 61 -13.36 -13.66 -19.40
N LEU A 62 -13.10 -14.06 -18.16
CA LEU A 62 -11.91 -13.63 -17.44
C LEU A 62 -10.63 -14.10 -18.14
N LYS A 63 -10.58 -15.36 -18.58
CA LYS A 63 -9.41 -15.89 -19.32
C LYS A 63 -9.08 -15.09 -20.58
N LYS A 64 -10.12 -14.64 -21.31
CA LYS A 64 -9.94 -13.76 -22.49
C LYS A 64 -9.41 -12.38 -22.10
N GLN A 65 -9.93 -11.78 -21.03
CA GLN A 65 -9.48 -10.50 -20.51
C GLN A 65 -8.01 -10.55 -20.06
N LEU A 66 -7.62 -11.59 -19.31
CA LEU A 66 -6.23 -11.80 -18.86
C LEU A 66 -5.25 -12.07 -20.01
N SER A 67 -5.75 -12.64 -21.12
CA SER A 67 -4.96 -12.86 -22.34
C SER A 67 -4.72 -11.58 -23.13
N SER A 68 -5.54 -10.54 -22.93
CA SER A 68 -5.36 -9.22 -23.53
C SER A 68 -4.47 -8.28 -22.70
N GLN A 69 -4.19 -8.61 -21.45
CA GLN A 69 -3.27 -7.85 -20.60
C GLN A 69 -1.81 -8.17 -20.95
N SER A 70 -0.95 -7.16 -20.82
CA SER A 70 0.50 -7.34 -20.94
C SER A 70 1.00 -8.35 -19.89
N PRO A 71 1.97 -9.22 -20.22
CA PRO A 71 2.47 -10.24 -19.29
C PRO A 71 2.93 -9.70 -17.93
N GLY A 72 3.46 -8.46 -17.89
CA GLY A 72 3.89 -7.81 -16.65
C GLY A 72 2.77 -7.25 -15.77
N THR A 73 1.55 -7.11 -16.29
CA THR A 73 0.40 -6.53 -15.57
C THR A 73 -0.79 -7.47 -15.56
N ARG A 74 -0.57 -8.77 -15.67
CA ARG A 74 -1.66 -9.75 -15.61
C ARG A 74 -2.18 -9.82 -14.18
N ILE A 75 -3.31 -9.16 -13.91
CA ILE A 75 -3.92 -9.06 -12.58
C ILE A 75 -5.24 -9.82 -12.62
N GLU A 76 -5.28 -10.94 -11.91
CA GLU A 76 -6.48 -11.78 -11.80
C GLU A 76 -7.39 -11.24 -10.69
N PRO A 77 -8.63 -10.82 -10.98
CA PRO A 77 -9.51 -10.27 -9.97
C PRO A 77 -9.94 -11.33 -8.96
N LEU A 78 -9.91 -10.97 -7.69
CA LEU A 78 -10.45 -11.77 -6.58
C LEU A 78 -11.84 -11.27 -6.22
N THR A 79 -12.80 -12.19 -6.14
CA THR A 79 -14.14 -11.87 -5.66
C THR A 79 -14.29 -12.25 -4.19
N PHE A 80 -15.11 -11.48 -3.49
CA PHE A 80 -15.42 -11.67 -2.08
C PHE A 80 -16.94 -11.66 -1.89
N ARG A 81 -17.43 -12.32 -0.84
CA ARG A 81 -18.86 -12.32 -0.51
C ARG A 81 -19.42 -10.92 -0.22
N SER A 82 -18.57 -10.01 0.25
CA SER A 82 -18.94 -8.66 0.65
C SER A 82 -17.76 -7.70 0.52
N TYR A 83 -18.06 -6.40 0.44
CA TYR A 83 -17.05 -5.34 0.48
C TYR A 83 -16.20 -5.39 1.76
N ARG A 84 -16.85 -5.62 2.92
CA ARG A 84 -16.16 -5.75 4.21
C ARG A 84 -15.13 -6.87 4.20
N ALA A 85 -15.46 -8.03 3.62
CA ALA A 85 -14.51 -9.15 3.50
C ALA A 85 -13.32 -8.75 2.60
N ALA A 86 -13.57 -8.12 1.46
CA ALA A 86 -12.52 -7.61 0.58
C ALA A 86 -11.61 -6.60 1.29
N MET A 87 -12.19 -5.65 2.04
CA MET A 87 -11.43 -4.63 2.77
C MET A 87 -10.61 -5.20 3.91
N ASN A 88 -11.16 -6.13 4.69
CA ASN A 88 -10.39 -6.83 5.72
C ASN A 88 -9.21 -7.59 5.11
N TYR A 89 -9.43 -8.27 3.99
CA TYR A 89 -8.37 -8.98 3.29
C TYR A 89 -7.32 -8.03 2.68
N ALA A 90 -7.73 -6.86 2.21
CA ALA A 90 -6.81 -5.81 1.74
C ALA A 90 -5.96 -5.25 2.87
N ARG A 91 -6.54 -5.06 4.07
CA ARG A 91 -5.79 -4.63 5.27
C ARG A 91 -4.82 -5.71 5.75
N TYR A 92 -5.23 -6.97 5.70
CA TYR A 92 -4.35 -8.10 5.96
C TYR A 92 -3.17 -8.13 4.98
N ALA A 93 -3.43 -8.03 3.68
CA ALA A 93 -2.37 -7.97 2.68
C ALA A 93 -1.45 -6.76 2.89
N ALA A 94 -2.01 -5.58 3.22
CA ALA A 94 -1.24 -4.41 3.57
C ALA A 94 -0.34 -4.65 4.80
N ALA A 95 -0.88 -5.23 5.87
CA ALA A 95 -0.13 -5.50 7.09
C ALA A 95 0.99 -6.53 6.83
N GLN A 96 0.73 -7.57 6.04
CA GLN A 96 1.75 -8.53 5.62
C GLN A 96 2.84 -7.87 4.77
N ALA A 97 2.46 -7.04 3.79
CA ALA A 97 3.40 -6.30 2.96
C ALA A 97 4.30 -5.39 3.80
N LEU A 98 3.74 -4.67 4.77
CA LEU A 98 4.45 -3.73 5.62
C LEU A 98 5.32 -4.44 6.68
N SER A 99 4.99 -5.68 7.03
CA SER A 99 5.75 -6.49 7.98
C SER A 99 6.67 -7.52 7.34
N SER A 100 6.75 -7.56 6.01
CA SER A 100 7.59 -8.51 5.28
C SER A 100 9.07 -8.30 5.61
N GLU A 101 9.88 -9.36 5.48
CA GLU A 101 11.33 -9.25 5.70
C GLU A 101 11.95 -8.23 4.75
N GLU A 102 11.48 -8.16 3.50
CA GLU A 102 11.90 -7.16 2.52
C GLU A 102 11.56 -5.75 2.97
N ALA A 103 10.36 -5.51 3.51
CA ALA A 103 9.99 -4.20 4.03
C ALA A 103 10.90 -3.79 5.19
N VAL A 104 11.19 -4.71 6.11
CA VAL A 104 12.11 -4.47 7.23
C VAL A 104 13.54 -4.24 6.74
N ASP A 105 14.02 -5.01 5.77
CA ASP A 105 15.36 -4.86 5.19
C ASP A 105 15.51 -3.52 4.45
N ILE A 106 14.47 -3.12 3.73
CA ILE A 106 14.38 -1.82 3.07
C ILE A 106 14.44 -0.69 4.11
N ILE A 107 13.71 -0.84 5.22
CA ILE A 107 13.65 0.14 6.30
C ILE A 107 15.00 0.25 7.06
N THR A 108 15.66 -0.88 7.27
CA THR A 108 16.94 -0.99 8.01
C THR A 108 18.14 -0.72 7.11
N GLY A 109 17.96 -0.71 5.78
CA GLY A 109 19.01 -0.47 4.79
C GLY A 109 19.97 -1.65 4.62
N THR A 110 19.55 -2.86 5.02
CA THR A 110 20.38 -4.07 4.99
C THR A 110 20.40 -4.76 3.63
N ALA A 111 19.38 -4.57 2.79
CA ALA A 111 19.30 -5.23 1.47
C ALA A 111 19.01 -4.24 0.33
N ALA A 112 19.55 -4.56 -0.84
CA ALA A 112 19.16 -3.91 -2.08
C ALA A 112 17.72 -4.30 -2.44
N PRO A 113 16.89 -3.37 -2.95
CA PRO A 113 15.53 -3.69 -3.32
C PRO A 113 15.51 -4.76 -4.42
N PRO A 114 14.57 -5.71 -4.39
CA PRO A 114 14.48 -6.75 -5.40
C PRO A 114 14.28 -6.13 -6.80
N PRO A 115 14.83 -6.73 -7.87
CA PRO A 115 14.86 -6.13 -9.21
C PRO A 115 13.49 -6.03 -9.91
N ALA A 116 12.41 -6.53 -9.29
CA ALA A 116 11.09 -6.55 -9.89
C ALA A 116 9.99 -6.50 -8.82
N TYR A 117 8.79 -6.12 -9.26
CA TYR A 117 7.54 -6.27 -8.51
C TYR A 117 7.33 -7.75 -8.15
N ARG A 118 7.74 -8.13 -6.94
CA ARG A 118 7.63 -9.51 -6.42
C ARG A 118 7.05 -9.59 -5.02
N ASP A 119 6.55 -8.48 -4.49
CA ASP A 119 5.80 -8.56 -3.25
C ASP A 119 4.42 -9.17 -3.58
N GLU A 120 4.25 -10.44 -3.23
CA GLU A 120 3.02 -11.22 -3.43
C GLU A 120 1.83 -10.50 -2.78
N TRP A 121 2.07 -9.75 -1.69
CA TRP A 121 1.06 -8.96 -1.01
C TRP A 121 0.61 -7.75 -1.82
N ASN A 122 1.54 -7.08 -2.52
CA ASN A 122 1.17 -6.00 -3.44
C ASN A 122 0.31 -6.54 -4.57
N HIS A 123 0.66 -7.71 -5.11
CA HIS A 123 -0.11 -8.33 -6.18
C HIS A 123 -1.52 -8.67 -5.69
N LEU A 124 -1.62 -9.24 -4.49
CA LEU A 124 -2.90 -9.54 -3.85
C LEU A 124 -3.78 -8.30 -3.69
N VAL A 125 -3.21 -7.15 -3.27
CA VAL A 125 -3.95 -5.88 -3.21
C VAL A 125 -4.51 -5.46 -4.58
N LEU A 126 -3.73 -5.60 -5.66
CA LEU A 126 -4.20 -5.31 -7.02
C LEU A 126 -5.32 -6.27 -7.46
N GLN A 127 -5.20 -7.55 -7.11
CA GLN A 127 -6.23 -8.55 -7.40
C GLN A 127 -7.55 -8.22 -6.69
N ILE A 128 -7.48 -7.76 -5.43
CA ILE A 128 -8.65 -7.29 -4.69
C ILE A 128 -9.27 -6.07 -5.39
N LEU A 129 -8.46 -5.05 -5.70
CA LEU A 129 -8.92 -3.84 -6.38
C LEU A 129 -9.61 -4.16 -7.73
N ALA A 130 -9.01 -5.05 -8.53
CA ALA A 130 -9.59 -5.48 -9.80
C ALA A 130 -10.93 -6.21 -9.64
N GLY A 131 -11.15 -6.90 -8.51
CA GLY A 131 -12.39 -7.61 -8.23
C GLY A 131 -13.54 -6.74 -7.71
N LEU A 132 -13.24 -5.53 -7.22
CA LEU A 132 -14.24 -4.61 -6.67
C LEU A 132 -15.15 -3.99 -7.75
N GLU A 133 -14.74 -3.99 -9.02
CA GLU A 133 -15.55 -3.47 -10.14
C GLU A 133 -16.94 -4.12 -10.27
N GLY A 134 -17.17 -5.29 -9.65
CA GLY A 134 -18.43 -6.03 -9.70
C GLY A 134 -19.24 -6.10 -8.40
N VAL A 135 -18.74 -5.56 -7.29
CA VAL A 135 -19.40 -5.66 -5.99
C VAL A 135 -20.02 -4.30 -5.63
N PRO A 136 -21.35 -4.20 -5.39
CA PRO A 136 -21.91 -2.98 -4.82
C PRO A 136 -21.28 -2.76 -3.44
N CYS A 137 -20.37 -1.79 -3.36
CA CYS A 137 -19.71 -1.40 -2.13
C CYS A 137 -20.70 -0.55 -1.32
N THR A 138 -21.58 -1.23 -0.60
CA THR A 138 -22.43 -0.64 0.43
C THR A 138 -22.17 -1.43 1.70
N GLY A 139 -21.40 -0.85 2.61
CA GLY A 139 -21.13 -1.42 3.91
C GLY A 139 -20.56 -0.37 4.84
N ASP A 140 -21.07 -0.31 6.06
CA ASP A 140 -20.51 0.48 7.14
C ASP A 140 -19.18 -0.16 7.56
N ASP A 141 -18.06 0.44 7.19
CA ASP A 141 -16.71 0.03 7.60
C ASP A 141 -16.03 1.20 8.29
N ASP A 142 -16.25 1.34 9.60
CA ASP A 142 -15.73 2.41 10.46
C ASP A 142 -14.20 2.47 10.59
N ASN A 143 -13.47 1.67 9.80
CA ASN A 143 -12.02 1.58 9.87
C ASN A 143 -11.33 2.71 9.09
N TYR A 144 -10.38 3.37 9.75
CA TYR A 144 -9.60 4.51 9.22
C TYR A 144 -8.70 4.18 8.01
N LEU A 145 -8.42 2.90 7.75
CA LEU A 145 -7.59 2.45 6.64
C LEU A 145 -8.44 2.15 5.40
N GLY A 146 -8.63 3.16 4.57
CA GLY A 146 -9.31 3.06 3.29
C GLY A 146 -8.45 2.44 2.18
N LEU A 147 -9.11 1.90 1.16
CA LEU A 147 -8.45 1.23 0.03
C LEU A 147 -7.46 2.14 -0.71
N MET A 148 -7.77 3.43 -0.85
CA MET A 148 -6.86 4.38 -1.48
C MET A 148 -5.56 4.56 -0.68
N TRP A 149 -5.60 4.55 0.66
CA TRP A 149 -4.38 4.57 1.45
C TRP A 149 -3.53 3.32 1.20
N ILE A 150 -4.17 2.15 1.22
CA ILE A 150 -3.50 0.85 0.99
C ILE A 150 -2.84 0.83 -0.38
N VAL A 151 -3.61 1.10 -1.45
CA VAL A 151 -3.09 1.05 -2.82
C VAL A 151 -1.98 2.08 -3.02
N GLY A 152 -2.07 3.27 -2.41
CA GLY A 152 -1.03 4.28 -2.54
C GLY A 152 0.26 3.88 -1.84
N GLN A 153 0.18 3.59 -0.55
CA GLN A 153 1.36 3.38 0.29
C GLN A 153 2.01 2.02 0.08
N VAL A 154 1.19 0.96 -0.06
CA VAL A 154 1.68 -0.42 -0.15
C VAL A 154 2.05 -0.77 -1.57
N VAL A 155 1.21 -0.41 -2.56
CA VAL A 155 1.46 -0.75 -3.96
C VAL A 155 2.15 0.39 -4.69
N GLY A 156 1.55 1.57 -4.68
CA GLY A 156 1.96 2.72 -5.49
C GLY A 156 3.40 3.13 -5.24
N LEU A 157 3.76 3.37 -3.98
CA LEU A 157 5.12 3.81 -3.61
C LEU A 157 6.15 2.70 -3.81
N ARG A 158 5.83 1.45 -3.49
CA ARG A 158 6.79 0.34 -3.53
C ARG A 158 6.91 -0.31 -4.91
N CYS A 159 6.12 0.11 -5.90
CA CYS A 159 6.14 -0.49 -7.22
C CYS A 159 7.36 -0.02 -8.02
N LEU A 160 8.04 -0.98 -8.64
CA LEU A 160 9.15 -0.76 -9.58
C LEU A 160 8.74 -0.84 -11.05
N ASP A 161 7.52 -1.31 -11.34
CA ASP A 161 6.99 -1.43 -12.70
C ASP A 161 6.06 -0.24 -13.01
N PRO A 162 6.46 0.69 -13.92
CA PRO A 162 5.63 1.82 -14.31
C PRO A 162 4.26 1.40 -14.87
N SER A 163 4.15 0.21 -15.45
CA SER A 163 2.92 -0.33 -16.03
C SER A 163 1.85 -0.57 -14.97
N VAL A 164 2.26 -0.96 -13.75
CA VAL A 164 1.36 -1.10 -12.60
C VAL A 164 0.89 0.27 -12.12
N ILE A 165 1.77 1.27 -12.10
CA ILE A 165 1.36 2.64 -11.74
C ILE A 165 0.31 3.16 -12.74
N SER A 166 0.53 2.95 -14.05
CA SER A 166 -0.46 3.26 -15.07
C SER A 166 -1.76 2.46 -14.94
N TRP A 167 -1.67 1.20 -14.51
CA TRP A 167 -2.86 0.40 -14.22
C TRP A 167 -3.66 0.99 -13.05
N ILE A 168 -3.00 1.37 -11.95
CA ILE A 168 -3.64 2.03 -10.80
C ILE A 168 -4.29 3.35 -11.22
N GLU A 169 -3.62 4.15 -12.06
CA GLU A 169 -4.17 5.39 -12.61
C GLU A 169 -5.48 5.18 -13.39
N GLY A 170 -5.62 4.04 -14.07
CA GLY A 170 -6.86 3.64 -14.73
C GLY A 170 -8.03 3.34 -13.79
N HIS A 171 -7.76 3.08 -12.50
CA HIS A 171 -8.75 2.71 -11.48
C HIS A 171 -8.98 3.81 -10.43
N LEU A 172 -8.52 5.04 -10.69
CA LEU A 172 -8.62 6.14 -9.72
C LEU A 172 -10.05 6.52 -9.35
N GLU A 173 -10.98 6.46 -10.31
CA GLU A 173 -12.38 6.76 -10.04
C GLU A 173 -13.01 5.71 -9.12
N LEU A 174 -12.68 4.43 -9.33
CA LEU A 174 -13.07 3.34 -8.44
C LEU A 174 -12.47 3.53 -7.04
N LEU A 175 -11.18 3.85 -6.95
CA LEU A 175 -10.50 4.11 -5.67
C LEU A 175 -11.09 5.31 -4.93
N ALA A 176 -11.36 6.39 -5.64
CA ALA A 176 -11.98 7.57 -5.08
C ALA A 176 -13.38 7.25 -4.55
N TRP A 177 -14.19 6.51 -5.31
CA TRP A 177 -15.51 6.08 -4.90
C TRP A 177 -15.49 5.12 -3.70
N ALA A 178 -14.65 4.09 -3.72
CA ALA A 178 -14.47 3.17 -2.60
C ALA A 178 -13.93 3.85 -1.32
N SER A 179 -13.38 5.06 -1.45
CA SER A 179 -12.82 5.85 -0.35
C SER A 179 -13.63 7.11 -0.01
N GLN A 180 -14.79 7.34 -0.64
CA GLN A 180 -15.58 8.58 -0.49
C GLN A 180 -16.22 8.74 0.89
N ASP A 181 -16.53 7.64 1.58
CA ASP A 181 -17.29 7.65 2.83
C ASP A 181 -16.42 7.66 4.10
N TRP A 182 -15.11 7.49 3.97
CA TRP A 182 -14.26 7.14 5.11
C TRP A 182 -13.03 8.03 5.14
N GLY A 183 -12.72 8.59 6.32
CA GLY A 183 -11.63 9.53 6.54
C GLY A 183 -10.27 8.98 6.09
N SER A 184 -9.99 9.08 4.80
CA SER A 184 -8.73 8.65 4.23
C SER A 184 -7.65 9.58 4.77
N LEU A 185 -6.66 9.01 5.45
CA LEU A 185 -5.39 9.67 5.78
C LEU A 185 -4.72 10.30 4.54
N MET A 186 -5.15 9.91 3.34
CA MET A 186 -4.70 10.44 2.06
C MET A 186 -5.86 11.08 1.28
N PRO A 187 -5.92 12.41 1.13
CA PRO A 187 -6.90 13.06 0.26
C PRO A 187 -6.78 12.55 -1.18
N LYS A 188 -7.93 12.35 -1.85
CA LYS A 188 -7.98 11.86 -3.24
C LYS A 188 -7.12 12.68 -4.21
N ASP A 189 -7.05 13.99 -3.97
CA ASP A 189 -6.32 14.93 -4.82
C ASP A 189 -4.81 14.76 -4.69
N LEU A 190 -4.31 14.14 -3.62
CA LEU A 190 -2.89 13.81 -3.45
C LEU A 190 -2.47 12.52 -4.13
N PHE A 191 -3.42 11.64 -4.46
CA PHE A 191 -3.08 10.32 -4.95
C PHE A 191 -2.35 10.37 -6.31
N ARG A 192 -2.86 11.15 -7.27
CA ARG A 192 -2.20 11.36 -8.58
C ARG A 192 -0.82 12.02 -8.45
N PRO A 193 -0.64 13.10 -7.66
CA PRO A 193 0.67 13.67 -7.40
C PRO A 193 1.67 12.65 -6.81
N LEU A 194 1.23 11.78 -5.90
CA LEU A 194 2.10 10.75 -5.31
C LEU A 194 2.53 9.70 -6.34
N LEU A 195 1.62 9.23 -7.19
CA LEU A 195 1.98 8.31 -8.28
C LEU A 195 2.92 8.98 -9.29
N SER A 196 2.72 10.26 -9.58
CA SER A 196 3.59 11.04 -10.47
C SER A 196 4.98 11.22 -9.89
N LEU A 197 5.08 11.52 -8.59
CA LEU A 197 6.33 11.61 -7.85
C LEU A 197 7.08 10.27 -7.92
N GLN A 198 6.38 9.16 -7.67
CA GLN A 198 6.98 7.83 -7.76
C GLN A 198 7.52 7.53 -9.16
N LYS A 199 6.76 7.82 -10.22
CA LYS A 199 7.25 7.68 -11.60
C LYS A 199 8.54 8.48 -11.83
N GLY A 200 8.57 9.73 -11.37
CA GLY A 200 9.76 10.57 -11.45
C GLY A 200 10.96 9.98 -10.69
N LEU A 201 10.75 9.37 -9.52
CA LEU A 201 11.81 8.66 -8.80
C LEU A 201 12.33 7.46 -9.61
N LEU A 202 11.43 6.67 -10.21
CA LEU A 202 11.80 5.49 -11.01
C LEU A 202 12.64 5.86 -12.25
N GLU A 203 12.38 7.01 -12.88
CA GLU A 203 13.20 7.55 -13.97
C GLU A 203 14.66 7.80 -13.54
N HIS A 204 14.87 8.09 -12.26
CA HIS A 204 16.18 8.29 -11.64
C HIS A 204 16.69 7.05 -10.92
N ARG A 205 16.12 5.86 -11.18
CA ARG A 205 16.44 4.59 -10.51
C ARG A 205 16.31 4.66 -8.98
N ARG A 206 15.29 5.38 -8.52
CA ARG A 206 14.93 5.52 -7.09
C ARG A 206 13.49 5.07 -6.88
N VAL A 207 13.17 4.64 -5.67
CA VAL A 207 11.82 4.21 -5.27
C VAL A 207 11.48 4.86 -3.93
N ALA A 208 10.30 5.48 -3.81
CA ALA A 208 9.80 5.89 -2.50
C ALA A 208 9.32 4.63 -1.77
N VAL A 209 9.79 4.42 -0.56
CA VAL A 209 9.30 3.33 0.30
C VAL A 209 8.14 3.85 1.14
N HIS A 210 8.21 5.11 1.52
CA HIS A 210 7.22 5.76 2.34
C HIS A 210 7.23 7.27 2.11
N ILE A 211 6.05 7.89 2.19
CA ILE A 211 5.90 9.35 2.09
C ILE A 211 5.12 9.85 3.29
N PHE A 212 5.78 10.70 4.06
CA PHE A 212 5.21 11.46 5.15
C PHE A 212 4.58 12.72 4.61
N GLY A 213 3.27 12.82 4.67
CA GLY A 213 2.60 14.10 4.49
C GLY A 213 2.86 15.01 5.68
N ASP A 214 3.14 16.29 5.43
CA ASP A 214 3.03 17.33 6.46
C ASP A 214 1.54 17.55 6.76
N MET A 215 0.93 16.58 7.45
CA MET A 215 -0.34 16.75 8.15
C MET A 215 0.00 17.13 9.59
N GLY A 216 0.79 18.20 9.75
CA GLY A 216 1.05 18.77 11.06
C GLY A 216 -0.28 19.16 11.74
N PRO A 217 -0.32 19.21 13.09
CA PRO A 217 -1.53 19.48 13.88
C PRO A 217 -2.18 20.86 13.61
N SER A 218 -1.61 21.67 12.72
CA SER A 218 -2.04 23.03 12.39
C SER A 218 -2.73 23.19 11.03
N VAL A 219 -2.79 22.15 10.18
CA VAL A 219 -3.47 22.28 8.87
C VAL A 219 -4.96 22.04 9.06
N GLU A 220 -5.78 23.05 8.82
CA GLU A 220 -7.23 22.86 8.86
C GLU A 220 -7.65 21.81 7.81
N LEU A 221 -8.58 20.92 8.16
CA LEU A 221 -9.12 19.89 7.25
C LEU A 221 -9.64 20.49 5.92
N SER A 222 -10.05 21.76 5.93
CA SER A 222 -10.45 22.57 4.76
C SER A 222 -9.26 22.85 3.83
N GLU A 223 -8.12 23.27 4.36
CA GLU A 223 -6.87 23.50 3.62
C GLU A 223 -6.27 22.17 3.13
N ALA A 224 -6.33 21.12 3.96
CA ALA A 224 -5.95 19.75 3.61
C ALA A 224 -6.90 19.09 2.59
N ARG A 225 -7.93 19.77 2.11
CA ARG A 225 -8.80 19.31 1.01
C ARG A 225 -8.79 20.26 -0.19
N SER A 226 -7.97 21.32 -0.15
CA SER A 226 -7.85 22.25 -1.28
C SER A 226 -7.00 21.64 -2.40
N PRO A 227 -7.49 21.61 -3.65
CA PRO A 227 -6.73 21.12 -4.81
C PRO A 227 -5.61 22.08 -5.24
N VAL A 228 -5.47 23.24 -4.59
CA VAL A 228 -4.41 24.23 -4.83
C VAL A 228 -3.35 24.19 -3.72
N ALA A 229 -3.58 23.41 -2.66
CA ALA A 229 -2.66 23.33 -1.53
C ALA A 229 -1.37 22.62 -1.96
N LYS A 230 -0.27 23.37 -1.93
CA LYS A 230 1.06 22.77 -2.01
C LYS A 230 1.32 22.05 -0.70
N ARG A 231 1.70 20.77 -0.76
CA ARG A 231 2.04 20.00 0.43
C ARG A 231 3.50 19.65 0.43
N THR A 232 4.14 20.01 1.52
CA THR A 232 5.46 19.51 1.84
C THR A 232 5.32 18.06 2.27
N VAL A 233 6.12 17.18 1.69
CA VAL A 233 6.17 15.77 2.05
C VAL A 233 7.61 15.37 2.27
N LEU A 234 7.87 14.58 3.32
CA LEU A 234 9.14 13.92 3.50
C LEU A 234 9.07 12.56 2.81
N ILE A 235 9.93 12.35 1.83
CA ILE A 235 10.07 11.10 1.10
C ILE A 235 11.19 10.32 1.76
N VAL A 236 10.91 9.06 2.09
CA VAL A 236 11.90 8.07 2.47
C VAL A 236 11.92 7.00 1.40
N GLY A 237 13.09 6.69 0.87
CA GLY A 237 13.21 5.78 -0.25
C GLY A 237 14.57 5.13 -0.39
N LEU A 238 14.73 4.38 -1.47
CA LEU A 238 15.96 3.67 -1.82
C LEU A 238 16.43 4.06 -3.22
N ASP A 239 17.74 4.17 -3.36
CA ASP A 239 18.41 4.13 -4.65
C ASP A 239 18.59 2.67 -5.08
N ILE A 240 18.04 2.31 -6.24
CA ILE A 240 17.94 0.91 -6.69
C ILE A 240 19.30 0.34 -7.05
N GLU A 241 20.20 1.14 -7.62
CA GLU A 241 21.53 0.67 -8.04
C GLU A 241 22.47 0.45 -6.85
N SER A 242 22.52 1.43 -5.95
CA SER A 242 23.44 1.43 -4.82
C SER A 242 22.88 0.72 -3.58
N GLY A 243 21.57 0.46 -3.55
CA GLY A 243 20.86 -0.07 -2.38
C GLY A 243 20.81 0.91 -1.20
N ARG A 244 21.25 2.17 -1.37
CA ARG A 244 21.34 3.14 -0.28
C ARG A 244 19.99 3.81 -0.03
N GLY A 245 19.62 3.93 1.23
CA GLY A 245 18.50 4.75 1.68
C GLY A 245 18.73 6.24 1.42
N PHE A 246 17.66 6.96 1.11
CA PHE A 246 17.65 8.41 1.01
C PHE A 246 16.47 9.02 1.75
N ARG A 247 16.61 10.32 2.06
CA ARG A 247 15.51 11.16 2.53
C ARG A 247 15.56 12.52 1.87
N GLU A 248 14.42 12.97 1.39
CA GLU A 248 14.30 14.28 0.78
C GLU A 248 12.94 14.88 1.06
N VAL A 249 12.90 16.21 1.14
CA VAL A 249 11.65 16.95 1.26
C VAL A 249 11.23 17.38 -0.13
N ALA A 250 10.02 17.02 -0.54
CA ALA A 250 9.43 17.40 -1.81
C ALA A 250 8.17 18.22 -1.58
N VAL A 251 7.79 19.03 -2.58
CA VAL A 251 6.52 19.75 -2.58
C VAL A 251 5.65 19.16 -3.69
N ILE A 252 4.55 18.52 -3.29
CA ILE A 252 3.54 18.01 -4.22
C ILE A 252 2.39 19.02 -4.36
N LYS A 253 1.77 19.06 -5.54
CA LYS A 253 0.66 19.94 -5.88
C LYS A 253 -0.48 19.12 -6.44
#